data_AF-A0A521Z8Z1-F1
#
_entry.id   AF-A0A521Z8Z1-F1
#
_cell.length_a   1.000
_cell.length_b   1.000
_cell.length_c   1.000
_cell.angle_alpha   90.00
_cell.angle_beta   90.00
_cell.angle_gamma   90.00
#
_symmetry.space_group_name_H-M   'P 1'
#
loop_
_entity.id
_entity.type
_entity.pdbx_description
1 polymer ?
#
loop_
_entity_poly.entity_id
_entity_poly.type
_entity_poly.pdbx_seq_one_letter_code
_entity_poly.pdbx_strand_id
1 'polypeptide(L)'
;MEPFIILIGIFLILTIIGWLIDLFDEYAKRRHEKKKSLLTRELLKTNFISSTSLAELKKEIESMRDEYVNSYEYEEAKIAKSIHRINRSCPECKTGYMVKRDGMYGEFLGCNRYPNCSCTRDKEWVNVTAKKDIKAYYNDLFIEDFEKAYK
;
A
#
# COMPACT_ATOMS: atom_id res chain seq x y z
N MET A 1 -43.21 19.59 -19.08
CA MET A 1 -42.83 19.76 -17.65
C MET A 1 -42.22 18.50 -17.04
N GLU A 2 -42.49 17.31 -17.57
CA GLU A 2 -41.93 16.04 -17.07
C GLU A 2 -40.40 15.88 -17.07
N PRO A 3 -39.62 16.36 -18.07
CA PRO A 3 -38.17 16.11 -18.06
C PRO A 3 -37.44 16.86 -16.94
N PHE A 4 -37.96 18.02 -16.52
CA PHE A 4 -37.38 18.79 -15.43
C PHE A 4 -37.59 18.12 -14.07
N ILE A 5 -38.73 17.45 -13.86
CA ILE A 5 -39.03 16.71 -12.63
C ILE A 5 -38.07 15.52 -12.48
N ILE A 6 -37.76 14.82 -13.58
CA ILE A 6 -36.81 13.70 -13.59
C ILE A 6 -35.40 14.19 -13.26
N LEU A 7 -34.96 15.31 -13.83
CA LEU A 7 -33.63 15.89 -13.57
C LEU A 7 -33.47 16.34 -12.12
N ILE A 8 -34.51 16.95 -11.53
CA ILE A 8 -34.52 17.34 -10.12
C ILE A 8 -34.46 16.09 -9.24
N GLY A 9 -35.19 15.02 -9.59
CA GLY A 9 -35.14 13.74 -8.88
C GLY A 9 -33.75 13.11 -8.88
N ILE A 10 -33.08 13.07 -10.04
CA ILE A 10 -31.71 12.54 -10.15
C ILE A 10 -30.73 13.36 -9.32
N PHE A 11 -30.84 14.69 -9.34
CA PHE A 11 -29.97 15.56 -8.56
C PHE A 11 -30.12 15.33 -7.06
N LEU A 12 -31.35 15.23 -6.56
CA LEU A 12 -31.61 14.92 -5.15
C LEU A 12 -31.04 13.55 -4.75
N ILE A 13 -31.21 12.53 -5.59
CA ILE A 13 -30.64 11.20 -5.35
C ILE A 13 -29.11 11.26 -5.28
N LEU A 14 -28.46 11.95 -6.21
CA LEU A 14 -27.00 12.07 -6.22
C LEU A 14 -26.47 12.84 -5.00
N THR A 15 -27.18 13.88 -4.56
CA THR A 15 -26.79 14.61 -3.33
C THR A 15 -26.92 13.76 -2.07
N ILE A 16 -27.95 12.92 -1.97
CA ILE A 16 -28.15 12.00 -0.85
C ILE A 16 -27.09 10.88 -0.88
N ILE A 17 -26.76 10.35 -2.06
CA ILE A 17 -25.70 9.35 -2.23
C ILE A 17 -24.34 9.94 -1.82
N GLY A 18 -24.02 11.16 -2.25
CA GLY A 18 -22.79 11.85 -1.84
C GLY A 18 -22.69 12.02 -0.32
N TRP A 19 -23.76 12.52 0.32
CA TRP A 19 -23.82 12.66 1.77
C TRP A 19 -23.69 11.32 2.51
N LEU A 20 -24.28 10.24 1.97
CA LEU A 20 -24.11 8.89 2.50
C LEU A 20 -22.67 8.40 2.38
N ILE A 21 -22.00 8.63 1.24
CA ILE A 21 -20.60 8.25 1.04
C ILE A 21 -19.70 8.97 2.05
N ASP A 22 -19.86 10.29 2.19
CA ASP A 22 -19.09 11.09 3.16
C ASP A 22 -19.35 10.64 4.60
N LEU A 23 -20.60 10.29 4.93
CA LEU A 23 -20.98 9.75 6.24
C LEU A 23 -20.33 8.39 6.52
N PHE A 24 -20.28 7.50 5.51
CA PHE A 24 -19.61 6.21 5.65
C PHE A 24 -18.09 6.37 5.80
N ASP A 25 -17.48 7.31 5.10
CA ASP A 25 -16.04 7.56 5.16
C ASP A 25 -15.63 8.18 6.52
N GLU A 26 -16.41 9.14 7.03
CA GLU A 26 -16.21 9.72 8.35
C GLU A 26 -16.46 8.69 9.48
N TYR A 27 -17.47 7.82 9.31
CA TYR A 27 -17.74 6.72 10.25
C TYR A 27 -16.61 5.67 10.26
N ALA A 28 -16.05 5.34 9.10
CA ALA A 28 -14.91 4.43 8.98
C ALA A 28 -13.66 5.00 9.66
N LYS A 29 -13.37 6.29 9.47
CA LYS A 29 -12.23 6.99 10.08
C LYS A 29 -12.29 6.96 11.62
N ARG A 30 -13.47 7.20 12.21
CA ARG A 30 -13.68 7.16 13.68
C ARG A 30 -13.48 5.76 14.29
N ARG A 31 -13.69 4.67 13.54
CA ARG A 31 -13.49 3.30 14.02
C ARG A 31 -12.00 2.92 14.10
N HIS A 32 -11.17 3.40 13.18
CA HIS A 32 -9.73 3.16 13.18
C HIS A 32 -8.99 3.95 14.26
N GLU A 33 -9.38 5.21 14.50
CA GLU A 33 -8.76 6.05 15.55
C GLU A 33 -9.02 5.51 16.97
N LYS A 34 -10.24 5.00 17.26
CA LYS A 34 -10.53 4.39 18.57
C LYS A 34 -9.70 3.13 18.83
N LYS A 35 -9.51 2.26 17.83
CA LYS A 35 -8.63 1.08 17.93
C LYS A 35 -7.16 1.49 18.15
N LYS A 36 -6.68 2.51 17.44
CA LYS A 36 -5.31 3.04 17.59
C LYS A 36 -5.08 3.55 19.02
N SER A 37 -6.00 4.35 19.56
CA SER A 37 -5.89 4.91 20.92
C SER A 37 -5.94 3.88 22.06
N LEU A 38 -6.69 2.78 21.89
CA LEU A 38 -6.79 1.70 22.88
C LEU A 38 -5.51 0.87 22.90
N LEU A 39 -4.98 0.49 21.73
CA LEU A 39 -3.68 -0.16 21.59
C LEU A 39 -2.54 0.69 22.17
N THR A 40 -2.50 1.99 21.86
CA THR A 40 -1.47 2.89 22.39
C THR A 40 -1.55 3.01 23.91
N ARG A 41 -2.75 3.03 24.52
CA ARG A 41 -2.91 3.07 25.98
C ARG A 41 -2.54 1.75 26.65
N GLU A 42 -2.81 0.62 26.02
CA GLU A 42 -2.46 -0.70 26.52
C GLU A 42 -0.94 -0.92 26.46
N LEU A 43 -0.31 -0.54 25.34
CA LEU A 43 1.15 -0.54 25.15
C LEU A 43 1.88 0.42 26.12
N LEU A 44 1.29 1.59 26.43
CA LEU A 44 1.86 2.53 27.41
C LEU A 44 1.70 2.07 28.87
N LYS A 45 0.68 1.24 29.17
CA LYS A 45 0.46 0.71 30.52
C LYS A 45 1.34 -0.50 30.82
N THR A 46 1.66 -1.32 29.82
CA THR A 46 2.58 -2.45 30.00
C THR A 46 4.04 -2.00 30.00
N ASN A 47 4.37 -0.93 29.28
CA ASN A 47 5.74 -0.42 29.15
C ASN A 47 5.96 0.90 29.91
N PHE A 48 5.55 0.91 31.19
CA PHE A 48 6.14 1.81 32.19
C PHE A 48 7.61 1.39 32.31
N ILE A 49 8.53 2.15 31.72
CA ILE A 49 9.95 1.83 31.60
C ILE A 49 10.58 1.70 33.00
N SER A 50 10.49 0.50 33.55
CA SER A 50 11.39 -0.02 34.57
C SER A 50 12.50 -0.79 33.84
N SER A 51 13.73 -0.29 33.94
CA SER A 51 14.98 -1.05 33.76
C SER A 51 15.22 -1.83 32.45
N THR A 52 14.50 -1.56 31.37
CA THR A 52 14.75 -2.24 30.09
C THR A 52 15.96 -1.61 29.40
N SER A 53 16.99 -2.39 29.14
CA SER A 53 18.20 -1.93 28.47
C SER A 53 17.86 -1.40 27.06
N LEU A 54 18.59 -0.40 26.56
CA LEU A 54 18.42 0.13 25.20
C LEU A 54 18.36 -0.97 24.12
N ALA A 55 19.02 -2.11 24.38
CA ALA A 55 19.03 -3.28 23.51
C ALA A 55 17.67 -4.00 23.46
N GLU A 56 16.98 -4.14 24.60
CA GLU A 56 15.67 -4.79 24.67
C GLU A 56 14.59 -3.94 24.01
N LEU A 57 14.62 -2.62 24.24
CA LEU A 57 13.71 -1.69 23.57
C LEU A 57 13.90 -1.71 22.04
N LYS A 58 15.16 -1.72 21.57
CA LYS A 58 15.45 -1.87 20.14
C LYS A 58 14.89 -3.17 19.58
N LYS A 59 15.08 -4.29 20.29
CA LYS A 59 14.59 -5.60 19.87
C LYS A 59 13.06 -5.64 19.77
N GLU A 60 12.37 -4.98 20.70
CA GLU A 60 10.92 -4.90 20.70
C GLU A 60 10.41 -4.04 19.54
N ILE A 61 11.01 -2.86 19.31
CA ILE A 61 10.72 -2.02 18.14
C ILE A 61 10.98 -2.77 16.82
N GLU A 62 12.07 -3.54 16.74
CA GLU A 62 12.37 -4.36 15.57
C GLU A 62 11.33 -5.45 15.34
N SER A 63 10.86 -6.13 16.39
CA SER A 63 9.80 -7.13 16.27
C SER A 63 8.47 -6.51 15.82
N MET A 64 8.12 -5.33 16.33
CA MET A 64 6.92 -4.60 15.91
C MET A 64 7.01 -4.16 14.44
N ARG A 65 8.18 -3.66 14.02
CA ARG A 65 8.45 -3.31 12.61
C ARG A 65 8.29 -4.52 11.72
N ASP A 66 8.89 -5.65 12.09
CA ASP A 66 8.88 -6.86 11.26
C ASP A 66 7.47 -7.46 11.14
N GLU A 67 6.69 -7.48 12.24
CA GLU A 67 5.27 -7.88 12.21
C GLU A 67 4.44 -6.96 11.30
N TYR A 68 4.61 -5.64 11.43
CA TYR A 68 3.92 -4.65 10.58
C TYR A 68 4.24 -4.88 9.10
N VAL A 69 5.51 -4.94 8.73
CA VAL A 69 5.97 -5.16 7.34
C VAL A 69 5.44 -6.48 6.77
N ASN A 70 5.50 -7.57 7.55
CA ASN A 70 5.07 -8.89 7.08
C ASN A 70 3.54 -8.98 6.90
N SER A 71 2.76 -8.20 7.66
CA SER A 71 1.30 -8.14 7.47
C SER A 71 0.89 -7.63 6.09
N TYR A 72 1.69 -6.76 5.46
CA TYR A 72 1.45 -6.25 4.11
C TYR A 72 1.96 -7.17 3.00
N GLU A 73 3.00 -7.98 3.26
CA GLU A 73 3.51 -8.97 2.29
C GLU A 73 2.41 -9.99 1.88
N TYR A 74 1.46 -10.27 2.79
CA TYR A 74 0.33 -11.16 2.55
C TYR A 74 -0.76 -10.55 1.65
N GLU A 75 -1.13 -9.29 1.84
CA GLU A 75 -2.15 -8.62 1.00
C GLU A 75 -1.61 -8.31 -0.40
N GLU A 76 -0.31 -8.03 -0.53
CA GLU A 76 0.27 -7.77 -1.85
C GLU A 76 0.52 -9.03 -2.67
N ALA A 77 0.75 -10.19 -2.06
CA ALA A 77 0.74 -11.47 -2.78
C ALA A 77 -0.64 -11.73 -3.45
N LYS A 78 -1.71 -11.15 -2.88
CA LYS A 78 -3.09 -11.23 -3.41
C LYS A 78 -3.36 -10.17 -4.47
N ILE A 79 -2.84 -8.94 -4.31
CA ILE A 79 -2.98 -7.82 -5.26
C ILE A 79 -2.05 -7.98 -6.49
N ALA A 80 -0.81 -8.43 -6.31
CA ALA A 80 0.14 -8.71 -7.40
C ALA A 80 -0.38 -9.83 -8.33
N LYS A 81 -1.23 -10.73 -7.81
CA LYS A 81 -1.88 -11.78 -8.59
C LYS A 81 -2.99 -11.23 -9.50
N SER A 82 -3.54 -10.04 -9.24
CA SER A 82 -4.64 -9.42 -10.02
C SER A 82 -4.20 -8.26 -10.91
N ILE A 83 -3.07 -7.59 -10.64
CA ILE A 83 -2.63 -6.41 -11.41
C ILE A 83 -1.68 -6.80 -12.55
N HIS A 84 -2.23 -6.93 -13.76
CA HIS A 84 -1.49 -7.15 -15.01
C HIS A 84 -0.65 -5.94 -15.50
N ARG A 85 -0.44 -4.92 -14.67
CA ARG A 85 0.33 -3.71 -15.02
C ARG A 85 1.53 -3.56 -14.10
N ILE A 86 2.65 -4.05 -14.59
CA ILE A 86 3.94 -3.90 -13.96
C ILE A 86 4.39 -2.47 -14.26
N ASN A 87 4.11 -1.52 -13.37
CA ASN A 87 4.47 -0.12 -13.56
C ASN A 87 5.92 0.15 -13.13
N ARG A 88 6.87 -0.68 -13.57
CA ARG A 88 8.28 -0.64 -13.18
C ARG A 88 9.11 0.01 -14.28
N SER A 89 9.93 1.00 -13.93
CA SER A 89 10.88 1.61 -14.86
C SER A 89 11.87 0.58 -15.41
N CYS A 90 12.20 0.69 -16.69
CA CYS A 90 13.18 -0.16 -17.35
C CYS A 90 14.59 0.16 -16.81
N PRO A 91 15.36 -0.85 -16.35
CA PRO A 91 16.68 -0.62 -15.74
C PRO A 91 17.74 -0.16 -16.75
N GLU A 92 17.59 -0.51 -18.03
CA GLU A 92 18.56 -0.15 -19.06
C GLU A 92 18.36 1.27 -19.55
N CYS A 93 17.12 1.62 -19.91
CA CYS A 93 16.86 2.91 -20.54
C CYS A 93 16.31 3.97 -19.58
N LYS A 94 15.90 3.60 -18.36
CA LYS A 94 15.41 4.46 -17.25
C LYS A 94 14.21 5.37 -17.56
N THR A 95 13.70 5.31 -18.78
CA THR A 95 12.80 6.31 -19.32
C THR A 95 11.63 5.65 -20.07
N GLY A 96 11.67 4.32 -20.21
CA GLY A 96 10.51 3.46 -20.44
C GLY A 96 10.18 2.62 -19.21
N TYR A 97 9.16 1.76 -19.32
CA TYR A 97 8.72 0.83 -18.28
C TYR A 97 8.65 -0.61 -18.82
N MET A 98 8.74 -1.57 -17.92
CA MET A 98 8.69 -3.01 -18.21
C MET A 98 7.24 -3.45 -18.34
N VAL A 99 6.90 -4.14 -19.43
CA VAL A 99 5.57 -4.68 -19.69
C VAL A 99 5.65 -6.18 -19.86
N LYS A 100 4.60 -6.88 -19.44
CA LYS A 100 4.45 -8.31 -19.70
C LYS A 100 4.18 -8.55 -21.18
N ARG A 101 4.89 -9.51 -21.75
CA ARG A 101 4.77 -9.95 -23.15
C ARG A 101 4.80 -11.47 -23.20
N ASP A 102 4.10 -12.02 -24.19
CA ASP A 102 4.08 -13.45 -24.45
C ASP A 102 5.04 -13.78 -25.58
N GLY A 103 5.96 -14.71 -25.32
CA GLY A 103 6.92 -15.21 -26.31
C GLY A 103 6.75 -16.72 -26.52
N MET A 104 7.50 -17.27 -27.48
CA MET A 104 7.49 -18.70 -27.79
C MET A 104 7.84 -19.58 -26.58
N TYR A 105 8.70 -19.09 -25.68
CA TYR A 105 9.14 -19.80 -24.47
C TYR A 105 8.32 -19.44 -23.23
N GLY A 106 7.18 -18.76 -23.40
CA GLY A 106 6.31 -18.29 -22.33
C GLY A 106 6.41 -16.80 -22.06
N GLU A 107 5.83 -16.40 -20.93
CA GLU A 107 5.68 -15.00 -20.54
C GLU A 107 7.04 -14.41 -20.08
N PHE A 108 7.34 -13.20 -20.52
CA PHE A 108 8.52 -12.44 -20.14
C PHE A 108 8.20 -10.96 -19.98
N LEU A 109 9.15 -10.19 -19.47
CA LEU A 109 9.04 -8.74 -19.36
C LEU A 109 9.92 -8.07 -20.40
N GLY A 110 9.36 -7.12 -21.15
CA GLY A 110 10.09 -6.33 -22.13
C GLY A 110 9.86 -4.84 -21.94
N CYS A 111 10.80 -3.99 -22.34
CA CYS A 111 10.57 -2.55 -22.32
C CYS A 111 9.46 -2.13 -23.30
N ASN A 112 8.58 -1.23 -22.87
CA ASN A 112 7.52 -0.66 -23.71
C ASN A 112 8.05 0.10 -24.94
N ARG A 113 9.33 0.52 -24.92
CA ARG A 113 9.95 1.28 -26.00
C ARG A 113 10.69 0.44 -27.04
N TYR A 114 10.49 -0.86 -27.07
CA TYR A 114 10.94 -1.68 -28.20
C TYR A 114 10.40 -1.10 -29.53
N PRO A 115 11.22 -0.96 -30.60
CA PRO A 115 12.58 -1.49 -30.76
C PRO A 115 13.72 -0.62 -30.20
N ASN A 116 13.44 0.62 -29.77
CA ASN A 116 14.45 1.55 -29.24
C ASN A 116 15.12 1.08 -27.94
N CYS A 117 14.51 0.14 -27.22
CA CYS A 117 15.11 -0.54 -26.09
C CYS A 117 14.72 -2.02 -26.11
N SER A 118 15.71 -2.90 -26.23
CA SER A 118 15.56 -4.36 -26.29
C SER A 118 15.70 -5.04 -24.92
N CYS A 119 15.63 -4.28 -23.83
CA CYS A 119 15.71 -4.80 -22.47
C CYS A 119 14.62 -5.84 -22.22
N THR A 120 15.02 -7.03 -21.80
CA THR A 120 14.14 -8.11 -21.37
C THR A 120 14.51 -8.64 -19.99
N ARG A 121 13.53 -9.15 -19.25
CA ARG A 121 13.70 -9.80 -17.94
C ARG A 121 12.74 -10.98 -17.85
N ASP A 122 13.06 -11.92 -16.96
CA ASP A 122 12.14 -13.01 -16.63
C ASP A 122 10.87 -12.48 -15.94
N LYS A 123 9.82 -13.32 -15.88
CA LYS A 123 8.56 -12.99 -15.20
C LYS A 123 8.69 -12.85 -13.68
N GLU A 124 9.78 -13.35 -13.08
CA GLU A 124 10.02 -13.30 -11.64
C GLU A 124 10.71 -12.01 -11.18
N TRP A 125 11.35 -11.29 -12.10
CA TRP A 125 12.10 -10.06 -11.85
C TRP A 125 11.26 -9.00 -11.16
N VAL A 126 9.97 -8.97 -11.47
CA VAL A 126 9.01 -8.09 -10.80
C VAL A 126 8.70 -8.59 -9.42
N ASN A 127 8.51 -9.89 -9.20
CA ASN A 127 8.21 -10.43 -7.88
C ASN A 127 9.36 -10.21 -6.90
N VAL A 128 10.62 -10.33 -7.33
CA VAL A 128 11.79 -10.13 -6.46
C VAL A 128 12.02 -8.65 -6.16
N THR A 129 11.93 -7.79 -7.18
CA THR A 129 12.18 -6.35 -7.00
C THR A 129 10.99 -5.63 -6.36
N ALA A 130 9.74 -6.06 -6.65
CA ALA A 130 8.51 -5.59 -5.98
C ALA A 130 8.58 -5.80 -4.49
N LYS A 131 8.82 -7.04 -4.05
CA LYS A 131 8.92 -7.38 -2.62
C LYS A 131 9.95 -6.51 -1.89
N LYS A 132 11.11 -6.26 -2.50
CA LYS A 132 12.17 -5.44 -1.90
C LYS A 132 11.77 -3.97 -1.77
N ASP A 133 11.22 -3.38 -2.82
CA ASP A 133 10.91 -1.94 -2.81
C ASP A 133 9.65 -1.64 -1.98
N ILE A 134 8.72 -2.59 -1.94
CA ILE A 134 7.56 -2.54 -1.05
C ILE A 134 8.01 -2.59 0.40
N LYS A 135 8.89 -3.54 0.75
CA LYS A 135 9.43 -3.66 2.10
C LYS A 135 10.15 -2.38 2.52
N ALA A 136 10.86 -1.74 1.60
CA ALA A 136 11.45 -0.42 1.84
C ALA A 136 10.38 0.66 2.06
N TYR A 137 9.35 0.73 1.21
CA TYR A 137 8.25 1.70 1.35
C TYR A 137 7.52 1.59 2.69
N TYR A 138 7.13 0.39 3.13
CA TYR A 138 6.43 0.24 4.43
C TYR A 138 7.37 0.44 5.62
N ASN A 139 8.67 0.16 5.47
CA ASN A 139 9.65 0.53 6.49
C ASN A 139 9.72 2.05 6.65
N ASP A 140 9.77 2.80 5.56
CA ASP A 140 9.80 4.26 5.58
C ASP A 140 8.51 4.82 6.22
N LEU A 141 7.34 4.26 5.86
CA LEU A 141 6.05 4.63 6.45
C LEU A 141 5.99 4.32 7.96
N PHE A 142 6.51 3.16 8.39
CA PHE A 142 6.60 2.81 9.80
C PHE A 142 7.48 3.82 10.57
N ILE A 143 8.62 4.22 10.01
CA ILE A 143 9.51 5.21 10.61
C ILE A 143 8.78 6.55 10.75
N GLU A 144 8.09 7.03 9.71
CA GLU A 144 7.33 8.27 9.78
C GLU A 144 6.22 8.24 10.85
N ASP A 145 5.45 7.15 10.92
CA ASP A 145 4.37 7.00 11.90
C ASP A 145 4.90 6.90 13.32
N PHE A 146 6.05 6.23 13.50
CA PHE A 146 6.73 6.14 14.78
C PHE A 146 7.26 7.53 15.20
N GLU A 147 7.95 8.26 14.33
CA GLU A 147 8.43 9.61 14.61
C GLU A 147 7.30 10.58 14.98
N LYS A 148 6.14 10.50 14.30
CA LYS A 148 4.96 11.32 14.62
C LYS A 148 4.35 10.99 15.99
N ALA A 149 4.48 9.75 16.47
CA ALA A 149 3.93 9.33 17.76
C ALA A 149 4.82 9.75 18.94
N TYR A 150 6.12 9.97 18.71
CA TYR A 150 7.12 10.28 19.74
C TYR A 150 7.71 11.70 19.65
N LYS A 151 7.31 12.51 18.66
CA LYS A 151 7.47 13.97 18.65
C LYS A 151 6.29 14.64 19.35
#